data_AF-A0A7S3I5X4-F1
#
_entry.id   AF-A0A7S3I5X4-F1
#
_cell.length_a   1.000
_cell.length_b   1.000
_cell.length_c   1.000
_cell.angle_alpha   90.00
_cell.angle_beta   90.00
_cell.angle_gamma   90.00
#
_symmetry.space_group_name_H-M   'P 1'
#
loop_
_entity.id
_entity.type
_entity.pdbx_description
1 polymer ?
#
loop_
_entity_poly.entity_id
_entity_poly.type
_entity_poly.pdbx_seq_one_letter_code
_entity_poly.pdbx_strand_id
1 'polypeptide(L)'
;LGPNGMNKMVINHLEKLFVTNDAATIVGELEVQHPAAKLLVMASNMQEVEVGDGTNLVVVLGGELLNMAEELLRSGLHVSEIIGGYKAAEAKALELIDSMVSFTASP
;
A
#
# COMPACT_ATOMS: atom_id res chain seq x y z
N LEU A 1 11.48 -0.44 -3.10
CA LEU A 1 10.58 -1.45 -3.69
C LEU A 1 11.32 -2.22 -4.76
N GLY A 2 11.05 -3.52 -4.90
CA GLY A 2 11.68 -4.36 -5.91
C GLY A 2 13.09 -4.84 -5.56
N PRO A 3 13.82 -5.44 -6.53
CA PRO A 3 15.09 -6.15 -6.30
C PRO A 3 16.22 -5.30 -5.68
N ASN A 4 16.15 -3.98 -5.84
CA ASN A 4 17.11 -3.03 -5.26
C ASN A 4 16.65 -2.48 -3.89
N GLY A 5 15.66 -3.10 -3.26
CA GLY A 5 15.17 -2.73 -1.94
C GLY A 5 16.25 -2.91 -0.86
N MET A 6 16.51 -1.86 -0.09
CA MET A 6 17.44 -1.90 1.04
C MET A 6 16.72 -2.33 2.32
N ASN A 7 17.39 -3.14 3.13
CA ASN A 7 16.96 -3.45 4.49
C ASN A 7 16.89 -2.17 5.33
N LYS A 8 15.94 -2.14 6.25
CA LYS A 8 15.76 -1.10 7.26
C LYS A 8 16.05 -1.67 8.63
N MET A 9 16.75 -0.89 9.43
CA MET A 9 16.95 -1.17 10.84
C MET A 9 15.80 -0.51 11.61
N VAL A 10 15.00 -1.33 12.28
CA VAL A 10 13.87 -0.87 13.11
C VAL A 10 14.17 -1.28 14.55
N ILE A 11 14.01 -0.33 15.47
CA ILE A 11 14.11 -0.55 16.91
C ILE A 11 12.75 -0.21 17.48
N ASN A 12 12.06 -1.19 18.06
CA ASN A 12 10.73 -0.99 18.63
C ASN A 12 10.82 -0.52 20.11
N HIS A 13 9.67 -0.28 20.74
CA HIS A 13 9.59 0.20 22.13
C HIS A 13 10.06 -0.80 23.19
N LEU A 14 10.28 -2.06 22.80
CA LEU A 14 10.88 -3.10 23.63
C LEU A 14 12.40 -3.20 23.44
N GLU A 15 13.01 -2.23 22.76
CA GLU A 15 14.42 -2.21 22.37
C GLU A 15 14.85 -3.40 21.48
N LYS A 16 13.87 -4.07 20.86
CA LYS A 16 14.14 -5.18 19.94
C LYS A 16 14.54 -4.63 18.57
N LEU A 17 15.66 -5.14 18.06
CA LEU A 17 16.22 -4.76 16.78
C LEU A 17 15.78 -5.72 15.66
N PHE A 18 15.26 -5.15 14.59
CA PHE A 18 14.89 -5.84 13.36
C PHE A 18 15.69 -5.26 12.20
N VAL A 19 16.20 -6.12 11.32
CA VAL A 19 16.84 -5.73 10.06
C VAL A 19 16.13 -6.45 8.94
N THR A 20 15.25 -5.75 8.23
CA THR A 20 14.37 -6.36 7.22
C THR A 20 14.01 -5.37 6.11
N ASN A 21 13.68 -5.85 4.92
CA ASN A 21 13.07 -5.07 3.85
C ASN A 21 11.56 -5.32 3.71
N ASP A 22 10.98 -6.20 4.53
CA ASP A 22 9.55 -6.48 4.52
C ASP A 22 8.77 -5.29 5.12
N ALA A 23 7.88 -4.71 4.31
CA ALA A 23 7.08 -3.57 4.72
C ALA A 23 6.15 -3.93 5.89
N ALA A 24 5.50 -5.10 5.88
CA ALA A 24 4.55 -5.47 6.93
C ALA A 24 5.24 -5.51 8.29
N THR A 25 6.41 -6.17 8.37
CA THR A 25 7.24 -6.17 9.58
C THR A 25 7.67 -4.75 9.96
N ILE A 26 8.14 -3.94 9.02
CA ILE A 26 8.56 -2.56 9.31
C ILE A 26 7.40 -1.75 9.90
N VAL A 27 6.24 -1.70 9.24
CA VAL A 27 5.12 -0.88 9.68
C VAL A 27 4.42 -1.43 10.92
N GLY A 28 4.50 -2.75 11.14
CA GLY A 28 3.96 -3.41 12.34
C GLY A 28 4.79 -3.16 13.59
N GLU A 29 6.12 -3.08 13.46
CA GLU A 29 7.04 -2.82 14.57
C GLU A 29 7.22 -1.31 14.84
N LEU A 30 6.86 -0.44 13.88
CA LEU A 30 6.81 1.00 14.07
C LEU A 30 5.62 1.41 14.94
N GLU A 31 5.85 2.29 15.92
CA GLU A 31 4.78 2.87 16.74
C GLU A 31 4.02 3.97 16.00
N VAL A 32 3.15 3.58 15.07
CA VAL A 32 2.32 4.52 14.30
C VAL A 32 1.17 5.05 15.16
N GLN A 33 1.27 6.32 15.58
CA GLN A 33 0.28 6.98 16.45
C GLN A 33 -0.91 7.58 15.68
N HIS A 34 -0.70 8.02 14.43
CA HIS A 34 -1.73 8.73 13.69
C HIS A 34 -2.84 7.77 13.21
N PRO A 35 -4.14 7.99 13.55
CA PRO A 35 -5.21 7.06 13.21
C PRO A 35 -5.35 6.78 11.71
N ALA A 36 -5.20 7.81 10.86
CA ALA A 36 -5.28 7.62 9.41
C ALA A 36 -4.10 6.80 8.87
N ALA A 37 -2.90 6.94 9.46
CA ALA A 37 -1.75 6.14 9.06
C ALA A 37 -1.90 4.69 9.52
N LYS A 38 -2.53 4.47 10.68
CA LYS A 38 -2.86 3.14 11.20
C LYS A 38 -3.77 2.35 10.25
N LEU A 39 -4.64 3.01 9.50
CA LEU A 39 -5.45 2.34 8.45
C LEU A 39 -4.57 1.73 7.35
N LEU A 40 -3.50 2.41 6.92
CA LEU A 40 -2.56 1.86 5.94
C LEU A 40 -1.74 0.70 6.53
N VAL A 41 -1.35 0.79 7.81
CA VAL A 41 -0.69 -0.32 8.51
C VAL A 41 -1.59 -1.56 8.56
N MET A 42 -2.87 -1.37 8.91
CA MET A 42 -3.84 -2.46 8.94
C MET A 42 -4.06 -3.07 7.55
N ALA A 43 -4.18 -2.25 6.50
CA ALA A 43 -4.29 -2.74 5.13
C ALA A 43 -3.06 -3.54 4.69
N SER A 44 -1.84 -3.07 5.02
CA SER A 44 -0.60 -3.80 4.74
C SER A 44 -0.54 -5.14 5.46
N ASN A 45 -0.95 -5.19 6.73
CA ASN A 45 -0.98 -6.45 7.49
C ASN A 45 -2.02 -7.43 6.96
N MET A 46 -3.18 -6.94 6.51
CA MET A 46 -4.18 -7.78 5.85
C MET A 46 -3.64 -8.40 4.56
N GLN A 47 -2.91 -7.62 3.75
CA GLN A 47 -2.28 -8.12 2.53
C GLN A 47 -1.26 -9.23 2.84
N GLU A 48 -0.46 -9.07 3.88
CA GLU A 48 0.48 -10.11 4.35
C GLU A 48 -0.24 -11.39 4.77
N VAL A 49 -1.35 -11.28 5.50
CA VAL A 49 -2.11 -12.44 5.98
C VAL A 49 -2.79 -13.20 4.84
N GLU A 50 -3.38 -12.49 3.88
CA GLU A 50 -4.17 -13.10 2.81
C GLU A 50 -3.31 -13.60 1.63
N VAL A 51 -2.26 -12.86 1.28
CA VAL A 51 -1.45 -13.11 0.07
C VAL A 51 0.02 -13.42 0.40
N GLY A 52 0.56 -12.88 1.49
CA GLY A 52 1.96 -13.04 1.87
C GLY A 52 2.97 -12.29 1.00
N ASP A 53 2.50 -11.37 0.15
CA ASP A 53 3.33 -10.49 -0.67
C ASP A 53 2.57 -9.21 -1.05
N GLY A 54 3.28 -8.20 -1.56
CA GLY A 54 2.70 -6.95 -2.02
C GLY A 54 2.43 -5.94 -0.91
N THR A 55 2.85 -6.21 0.32
CA THR A 55 2.72 -5.32 1.49
C THR A 55 3.33 -3.93 1.22
N ASN A 56 4.51 -3.92 0.62
CA ASN A 56 5.19 -2.71 0.16
C ASN A 56 4.35 -1.91 -0.85
N LEU A 57 3.66 -2.59 -1.77
CA LEU A 57 2.82 -1.94 -2.78
C LEU A 57 1.60 -1.30 -2.13
N VAL A 58 0.94 -1.96 -1.18
CA VAL A 58 -0.23 -1.42 -0.48
C VAL A 58 0.08 -0.08 0.19
N VAL A 59 1.20 0.00 0.92
CA VAL A 59 1.60 1.23 1.62
C VAL A 59 1.92 2.36 0.64
N VAL A 60 2.69 2.06 -0.42
CA VAL A 60 3.11 3.09 -1.39
C VAL A 60 1.96 3.54 -2.28
N LEU A 61 1.16 2.61 -2.79
CA LEU A 61 0.00 2.92 -3.63
C LEU A 61 -1.04 3.71 -2.83
N GLY A 62 -1.35 3.28 -1.60
CA GLY A 62 -2.27 4.01 -0.73
C GLY A 62 -1.79 5.43 -0.41
N GLY A 63 -0.49 5.59 -0.14
CA GLY A 63 0.12 6.91 0.07
C GLY A 63 0.02 7.83 -1.15
N GLU A 64 0.32 7.32 -2.34
CA GLU A 64 0.26 8.10 -3.58
C GLU A 64 -1.18 8.48 -3.95
N LEU A 65 -2.14 7.57 -3.77
CA LEU A 65 -3.56 7.88 -3.95
C LEU A 65 -4.03 9.00 -3.01
N LEU A 66 -3.58 9.01 -1.75
CA LEU A 66 -3.91 10.09 -0.82
C LEU A 66 -3.24 11.42 -1.22
N ASN A 67 -2.00 11.38 -1.70
CA ASN A 67 -1.29 12.55 -2.20
C ASN A 67 -2.02 13.18 -3.41
N MET A 68 -2.42 12.37 -4.39
CA MET A 68 -3.22 12.85 -5.53
C MET A 68 -4.61 13.33 -5.10
N ALA A 69 -5.25 12.68 -4.13
CA ALA A 69 -6.54 13.14 -3.60
C ALA A 69 -6.41 14.52 -2.96
N GLU A 70 -5.30 14.81 -2.27
CA GLU A 70 -5.04 16.14 -1.71
C GLU A 70 -4.99 17.22 -2.80
N GLU A 71 -4.33 16.96 -3.93
CA GLU A 71 -4.27 17.90 -5.06
C GLU A 71 -5.67 18.17 -5.63
N LEU A 72 -6.48 17.14 -5.79
CA LEU A 72 -7.85 17.25 -6.29
C LEU A 72 -8.73 18.08 -5.33
N LEU A 73 -8.59 17.85 -4.01
CA LEU A 73 -9.28 18.66 -3.00
C LEU A 73 -8.85 20.13 -3.08
N ARG A 74 -7.55 20.40 -3.25
CA ARG A 74 -7.02 21.77 -3.40
C ARG A 74 -7.53 22.46 -4.67
N SER A 75 -7.83 21.69 -5.72
CA SER A 75 -8.44 22.20 -6.95
C SER A 75 -9.96 22.46 -6.85
N GLY A 76 -10.58 22.08 -5.72
CA GLY A 76 -11.99 22.38 -5.42
C GLY A 76 -12.96 21.22 -5.66
N LEU A 77 -12.48 20.00 -5.95
CA LEU A 77 -13.36 18.84 -6.10
C LEU A 77 -13.93 18.40 -4.75
N HIS A 78 -15.18 17.96 -4.74
CA HIS A 78 -15.80 17.40 -3.53
C HIS A 78 -15.31 15.97 -3.27
N VAL A 79 -15.19 15.59 -1.99
CA VAL A 79 -14.69 14.27 -1.56
C VAL A 79 -15.45 13.12 -2.25
N SER A 80 -16.77 13.24 -2.40
CA SER A 80 -17.60 12.22 -3.05
C SER A 80 -17.26 12.01 -4.53
N GLU A 81 -16.84 13.07 -5.24
CA GLU A 81 -16.45 12.99 -6.65
C GLU A 81 -15.12 12.27 -6.80
N ILE A 82 -14.17 12.56 -5.90
CA ILE A 82 -12.85 11.88 -5.88
C ILE A 82 -13.05 10.39 -5.60
N ILE A 83 -13.86 10.04 -4.59
CA ILE A 83 -14.20 8.64 -4.29
C ILE A 83 -14.86 7.97 -5.50
N GLY A 84 -15.79 8.64 -6.16
CA GLY A 84 -16.45 8.14 -7.37
C GLY A 84 -15.45 7.88 -8.49
N GLY A 85 -14.52 8.82 -8.71
CA GLY A 85 -13.44 8.69 -9.70
C GLY A 85 -12.51 7.52 -9.41
N TYR A 86 -12.09 7.34 -8.14
CA TYR A 86 -11.25 6.20 -7.76
C TYR A 86 -11.95 4.86 -7.91
N LYS A 87 -13.24 4.75 -7.59
CA LYS A 87 -14.01 3.52 -7.85
C LYS A 87 -14.13 3.19 -9.33
N ALA A 88 -14.34 4.20 -10.17
CA ALA A 88 -14.38 4.01 -11.62
C ALA A 88 -13.01 3.59 -12.18
N ALA A 89 -11.93 4.20 -11.68
CA ALA A 89 -10.56 3.86 -12.06
C ALA A 89 -10.17 2.44 -11.60
N GLU A 90 -10.53 2.05 -10.37
CA GLU A 90 -10.34 0.70 -9.84
C GLU A 90 -11.01 -0.34 -10.72
N ALA A 91 -12.30 -0.17 -11.04
CA ALA A 91 -13.04 -1.09 -11.90
C ALA A 91 -12.37 -1.24 -13.28
N LYS A 92 -11.91 -0.13 -13.87
CA LYS A 92 -11.22 -0.18 -15.16
C LYS A 92 -9.83 -0.81 -15.07
N ALA A 93 -9.09 -0.54 -13.99
CA ALA A 93 -7.76 -1.10 -13.76
C ALA A 93 -7.83 -2.62 -13.63
N LEU A 94 -8.81 -3.15 -12.88
CA LEU A 94 -9.01 -4.59 -12.74
C LEU A 94 -9.34 -5.26 -14.08
N GLU A 95 -10.24 -4.66 -14.88
CA GLU A 95 -10.55 -5.14 -16.24
C GLU A 95 -9.29 -5.20 -17.13
N LEU A 96 -8.44 -4.16 -17.06
CA LEU A 96 -7.20 -4.10 -17.83
C LEU A 96 -6.17 -5.12 -17.36
N ILE A 97 -6.01 -5.29 -16.05
CA ILE A 97 -5.09 -6.29 -15.49
C ILE A 97 -5.45 -7.67 -16.02
N ASP A 98 -6.72 -8.08 -15.95
CA ASP A 98 -7.18 -9.37 -16.48
C ASP A 98 -6.85 -9.55 -17.96
N SER A 99 -6.98 -8.48 -18.76
CA SER A 99 -6.65 -8.52 -20.19
C SER A 99 -5.14 -8.62 -20.47
N MET A 100 -4.30 -8.24 -19.52
CA MET A 100 -2.83 -8.21 -19.63
C MET A 100 -2.15 -9.45 -19.06
N VAL A 101 -2.87 -10.30 -18.32
CA VAL A 101 -2.33 -11.56 -17.82
C VAL A 101 -2.06 -12.50 -18.99
N SER A 102 -0.79 -12.59 -19.42
CA SER A 102 -0.35 -13.69 -20.26
C SER A 102 -0.04 -14.90 -19.38
N PHE A 103 -0.83 -15.97 -19.48
CA PHE A 103 -0.46 -17.25 -18.90
C PHE A 103 0.78 -17.79 -19.64
N THR A 104 1.96 -17.60 -19.06
CA THR A 104 3.16 -18.40 -19.34
C THR A 104 3.44 -19.20 -18.07
N ALA A 105 3.37 -20.53 -18.01
CA ALA A 105 3.57 -21.53 -19.06
C ALA A 105 2.54 -22.68 -18.98
N SER A 106 2.14 -23.20 -20.15
CA SER A 106 1.69 -24.59 -20.28
C SER A 106 2.85 -25.56 -19.98
N PRO A 107 2.54 -26.77 -19.49
CA PRO A 107 3.46 -27.66 -18.75
C PRO A 107 4.72 -28.09 -19.51
#